data_AF-D9ZHJ4-F1
#
_entry.id   AF-D9ZHJ4-F1
#
_cell.length_a   1.000
_cell.length_b   1.000
_cell.length_c   1.000
_cell.angle_alpha   90.00
_cell.angle_beta   90.00
_cell.angle_gamma   90.00
#
_symmetry.space_group_name_H-M   'P 1'
#
loop_
_entity.id
_entity.type
_entity.pdbx_description
1 polymer ?
#
loop_
_entity_poly.entity_id
_entity_poly.type
_entity_poly.pdbx_seq_one_letter_code
_entity_poly.pdbx_strand_id
1 'polypeptide(L)'
;GMPKNFEWFQGISVAALVVGELCEEPSHWRTKQTLSKWMHEHGVPGISRIDTRALTKKIREKGTILGRIVYEYPEFEKSFGFEDPNKRNLVAECSIKEPMVFNANGSPRICAIDCGLKLNQIRCFVSRGARVDLVPWNHQLDESSFDGLFISNGPGDPAACKETVTQIQRVLRNGKKPIFGICLGHQLLATAVGCKTFKMKYGNRGHNLPCIHHGTGRCFMTSQNHGFAVDSDSLPEEWEPLFTNANDNTNE
;
A
#
# COMPACT_ATOMS: atom_id res chain seq x y z
N GLY A 1 -2.61 -20.99 6.44
CA GLY A 1 -3.33 -20.34 5.34
C GLY A 1 -2.47 -19.39 4.52
N MET A 2 -1.66 -18.52 5.15
CA MET A 2 -0.85 -17.55 4.41
C MET A 2 0.38 -18.18 3.72
N PRO A 3 0.73 -17.76 2.49
CA PRO A 3 2.02 -18.07 1.88
C PRO A 3 3.18 -17.71 2.79
N LYS A 4 4.21 -18.56 2.84
CA LYS A 4 5.34 -18.39 3.76
C LYS A 4 6.30 -17.25 3.34
N ASN A 5 6.51 -17.08 2.04
CA ASN A 5 7.58 -16.22 1.50
C ASN A 5 7.05 -15.05 0.65
N PHE A 6 5.75 -14.80 0.65
CA PHE A 6 5.12 -13.76 -0.18
C PHE A 6 4.25 -12.83 0.66
N GLU A 7 4.10 -11.59 0.20
CA GLU A 7 3.29 -10.55 0.86
C GLU A 7 1.84 -10.48 0.36
N TRP A 8 1.46 -11.40 -0.52
CA TRP A 8 0.15 -11.45 -1.14
C TRP A 8 -0.35 -12.89 -1.18
N PHE A 9 -1.66 -13.11 -1.18
CA PHE A 9 -2.23 -14.46 -1.17
C PHE A 9 -1.92 -15.24 -2.44
N GLN A 10 -2.08 -14.62 -3.61
CA GLN A 10 -1.92 -15.29 -4.90
C GLN A 10 -1.42 -14.34 -5.99
N GLY A 11 -0.41 -14.78 -6.73
CA GLY A 11 0.09 -14.08 -7.91
C GLY A 11 1.01 -12.89 -7.64
N ILE A 12 1.09 -12.01 -8.65
CA ILE A 12 2.00 -10.86 -8.72
C ILE A 12 1.14 -9.60 -8.88
N SER A 13 1.37 -8.60 -8.03
CA SER A 13 0.54 -7.39 -8.01
C SER A 13 0.97 -6.31 -8.99
N VAL A 14 2.21 -6.37 -9.52
CA VAL A 14 2.68 -5.38 -10.49
C VAL A 14 2.16 -5.72 -11.89
N ALA A 15 1.74 -4.70 -12.64
CA ALA A 15 1.29 -4.86 -14.02
C ALA A 15 2.44 -5.26 -14.97
N ALA A 16 3.67 -4.83 -14.65
CA ALA A 16 4.86 -5.15 -15.41
C ALA A 16 6.12 -4.92 -14.56
N LEU A 17 7.25 -5.49 -14.98
CA LEU A 17 8.56 -5.25 -14.37
C LEU A 17 9.58 -4.73 -15.39
N VAL A 18 10.30 -3.66 -15.03
CA VAL A 18 11.38 -3.08 -15.83
C VAL A 18 12.69 -3.18 -15.05
N VAL A 19 13.69 -3.84 -15.62
CA VAL A 19 15.01 -4.04 -14.97
C VAL A 19 16.17 -3.64 -15.88
N GLY A 20 17.32 -3.33 -15.27
CA GLY A 20 18.56 -3.13 -16.01
C GLY A 20 19.14 -4.46 -16.51
N GLU A 21 19.15 -5.46 -15.66
CA GLU A 21 19.70 -6.79 -15.95
C GLU A 21 18.82 -7.87 -15.33
N LEU A 22 18.68 -8.99 -16.04
CA LEU A 22 17.95 -10.17 -15.57
C LEU A 22 18.96 -11.26 -15.22
N CYS A 23 18.87 -11.80 -14.01
CA CYS A 23 19.63 -12.98 -13.61
C CYS A 23 18.94 -14.26 -14.10
N GLU A 24 19.58 -14.95 -15.04
CA GLU A 24 19.05 -16.19 -15.64
C GLU A 24 19.33 -17.42 -14.76
N GLU A 25 20.42 -17.41 -13.99
CA GLU A 25 20.85 -18.52 -13.14
C GLU A 25 20.91 -18.11 -11.65
N PRO A 26 19.75 -17.92 -10.98
CA PRO A 26 19.72 -17.49 -9.58
C PRO A 26 20.23 -18.57 -8.63
N SER A 27 21.29 -18.29 -7.89
CA SER A 27 21.87 -19.18 -6.88
C SER A 27 21.46 -18.79 -5.47
N HIS A 28 20.43 -19.46 -4.94
CA HIS A 28 19.99 -19.31 -3.55
C HIS A 28 19.32 -20.60 -3.08
N TRP A 29 19.58 -21.05 -1.84
CA TRP A 29 19.07 -22.34 -1.32
C TRP A 29 17.54 -22.45 -1.27
N ARG A 30 16.83 -21.31 -1.29
CA ARG A 30 15.35 -21.25 -1.40
C ARG A 30 14.82 -21.14 -2.83
N THR A 31 15.68 -21.02 -3.84
CA THR A 31 15.24 -20.88 -5.23
C THR A 31 14.38 -22.08 -5.62
N LYS A 32 13.21 -21.80 -6.21
CA LYS A 32 12.31 -22.80 -6.78
C LYS A 32 12.18 -22.68 -8.29
N GLN A 33 12.32 -21.46 -8.79
CA GLN A 33 12.33 -21.14 -10.21
C GLN A 33 12.93 -19.77 -10.45
N THR A 34 13.24 -19.47 -11.72
CA THR A 34 13.69 -18.14 -12.16
C THR A 34 12.55 -17.12 -12.06
N LEU A 35 12.91 -15.84 -11.93
CA LEU A 35 11.95 -14.72 -11.98
C LEU A 35 11.15 -14.70 -13.30
N SER A 36 11.82 -14.91 -14.43
CA SER A 36 11.19 -14.92 -15.76
C SER A 36 10.11 -16.00 -15.87
N LYS A 37 10.42 -17.24 -15.49
CA LYS A 37 9.45 -18.34 -15.44
C LYS A 37 8.26 -18.03 -14.53
N TRP A 38 8.51 -17.51 -13.34
CA TRP A 38 7.43 -17.15 -12.40
C TRP A 38 6.52 -16.05 -12.96
N MET A 39 7.08 -15.02 -13.59
CA MET A 39 6.30 -13.95 -14.22
C MET A 39 5.49 -14.48 -15.42
N HIS A 40 6.07 -15.35 -16.25
CA HIS A 40 5.39 -15.97 -17.38
C HIS A 40 4.17 -16.79 -16.92
N GLU A 41 4.32 -17.61 -15.87
CA GLU A 41 3.22 -18.40 -15.28
C GLU A 41 2.06 -17.53 -14.77
N HIS A 42 2.34 -16.28 -14.38
CA HIS A 42 1.34 -15.33 -13.89
C HIS A 42 0.88 -14.32 -14.94
N GLY A 43 1.33 -14.47 -16.20
CA GLY A 43 0.97 -13.55 -17.28
C GLY A 43 1.48 -12.12 -17.07
N VAL A 44 2.55 -11.92 -16.30
CA VAL A 44 3.11 -10.59 -16.03
C VAL A 44 4.26 -10.28 -17.00
N PRO A 45 4.16 -9.23 -17.82
CA PRO A 45 5.22 -8.85 -18.74
C PRO A 45 6.44 -8.27 -18.01
N GLY A 46 7.62 -8.50 -18.56
CA GLY A 46 8.88 -7.92 -18.10
C GLY A 46 9.76 -7.48 -19.25
N ILE A 47 10.58 -6.46 -19.03
CA ILE A 47 11.61 -6.01 -19.96
C ILE A 47 12.93 -5.76 -19.22
N SER A 48 14.03 -6.22 -19.82
CA SER A 48 15.39 -6.06 -19.28
C SER A 48 16.25 -5.22 -20.22
N ARG A 49 17.50 -4.93 -19.84
CA ARG A 49 18.45 -4.11 -20.60
C ARG A 49 17.98 -2.67 -20.81
N ILE A 50 17.18 -2.17 -19.87
CA ILE A 50 16.73 -0.78 -19.84
C ILE A 50 17.64 0.02 -18.92
N ASP A 51 18.07 1.22 -19.33
CA ASP A 51 18.70 2.17 -18.41
C ASP A 51 17.67 2.66 -17.38
N THR A 52 17.54 1.89 -16.30
CA THR A 52 16.62 2.19 -15.20
C THR A 52 17.01 3.47 -14.49
N ARG A 53 18.29 3.88 -14.50
CA ARG A 53 18.73 5.16 -13.94
C ARG A 53 18.20 6.33 -14.76
N ALA A 54 18.29 6.28 -16.09
CA ALA A 54 17.70 7.28 -16.97
C ALA A 54 16.17 7.34 -16.80
N LEU A 55 15.51 6.18 -16.69
CA LEU A 55 14.07 6.10 -16.42
C LEU A 55 13.70 6.73 -15.07
N THR A 56 14.42 6.41 -13.99
CA THR A 56 14.21 7.01 -12.67
C THR A 56 14.40 8.52 -12.68
N LYS A 57 15.44 9.04 -13.36
CA LYS A 57 15.63 10.50 -13.54
C LYS A 57 14.43 11.13 -14.24
N LYS A 58 13.97 10.52 -15.34
CA LYS A 58 12.82 11.01 -16.12
C LYS A 58 11.53 11.07 -15.28
N ILE A 59 11.25 10.03 -14.48
CA ILE A 59 10.11 10.00 -13.54
C ILE A 59 10.26 11.08 -12.46
N ARG A 60 11.45 11.23 -11.89
CA ARG A 60 11.71 12.25 -10.85
C ARG A 60 11.51 13.67 -11.36
N GLU A 61 11.96 13.94 -12.59
CA GLU A 61 11.89 15.26 -13.22
C GLU A 61 10.47 15.59 -13.69
N LYS A 62 9.79 14.64 -14.37
CA LYS A 62 8.45 14.84 -14.95
C LYS A 62 7.28 14.47 -14.03
N GLY A 63 7.56 13.82 -12.90
CA GLY A 63 6.56 13.27 -12.00
C GLY A 63 5.98 11.95 -12.48
N THR A 64 4.77 11.62 -12.01
CA THR A 64 4.08 10.37 -12.36
C THR A 64 3.81 10.33 -13.86
N ILE A 65 4.51 9.43 -14.57
CA ILE A 65 4.33 9.19 -16.00
C ILE A 65 3.56 7.90 -16.23
N LEU A 66 2.67 7.92 -17.22
CA LEU A 66 2.06 6.71 -17.75
C LEU A 66 3.04 6.04 -18.72
N GLY A 67 3.06 4.71 -18.71
CA GLY A 67 3.97 3.91 -19.52
C GLY A 67 3.34 2.59 -19.92
N ARG A 68 3.89 1.97 -20.97
CA ARG A 68 3.46 0.67 -21.48
C ARG A 68 4.67 -0.08 -22.02
N ILE A 69 4.67 -1.41 -21.86
CA ILE A 69 5.57 -2.31 -22.58
C ILE A 69 4.81 -2.82 -23.80
N VAL A 70 5.39 -2.65 -24.98
CA VAL A 70 4.87 -3.18 -26.26
C VAL A 70 5.92 -4.10 -26.87
N TYR A 71 5.49 -5.20 -27.46
CA TYR A 71 6.37 -6.13 -28.16
C TYR A 71 6.87 -5.54 -29.48
N GLU A 72 5.95 -4.93 -30.23
CA GLU A 72 6.21 -4.17 -31.45
C GLU A 72 5.52 -2.81 -31.34
N TYR A 73 6.12 -1.78 -31.94
CA TYR A 73 5.52 -0.45 -31.95
C TYR A 73 4.26 -0.48 -32.81
N PRO A 74 3.09 -0.06 -32.29
CA PRO A 74 1.85 -0.15 -33.06
C PRO A 74 1.92 0.76 -34.29
N GLU A 75 1.67 0.20 -35.49
CA GLU A 75 1.66 0.95 -36.76
C GLU A 75 0.61 2.09 -36.77
N PHE A 76 -0.46 1.93 -36.00
CA PHE A 76 -1.51 2.92 -35.82
C PHE A 76 -1.42 3.53 -34.41
N GLU A 77 -0.57 4.55 -34.22
CA GLU A 77 -0.45 5.32 -32.97
C GLU A 77 -1.79 5.86 -32.44
N LYS A 78 -2.79 6.03 -33.31
CA LYS A 78 -4.04 6.74 -32.99
C LYS A 78 -5.05 5.93 -32.16
N SER A 79 -4.90 4.62 -31.97
CA SER A 79 -5.93 3.80 -31.30
C SER A 79 -5.62 3.43 -29.84
N PHE A 80 -4.41 3.70 -29.34
CA PHE A 80 -3.99 3.22 -28.03
C PHE A 80 -3.70 4.37 -27.05
N GLY A 81 -4.74 4.85 -26.37
CA GLY A 81 -4.57 5.78 -25.25
C GLY A 81 -3.84 5.14 -24.06
N PHE A 82 -3.14 5.97 -23.28
CA PHE A 82 -2.68 5.57 -21.95
C PHE A 82 -3.87 5.53 -20.98
N GLU A 83 -4.02 4.42 -20.28
CA GLU A 83 -4.98 4.30 -19.17
C GLU A 83 -4.29 4.74 -17.88
N ASP A 84 -4.92 5.66 -17.14
CA ASP A 84 -4.47 6.01 -15.80
C ASP A 84 -5.17 5.08 -14.78
N PRO A 85 -4.45 4.13 -14.15
CA PRO A 85 -5.05 3.21 -13.18
C PRO A 85 -5.60 3.94 -11.94
N ASN A 86 -5.15 5.16 -11.65
CA ASN A 86 -5.65 5.94 -10.51
C ASN A 86 -7.10 6.41 -10.70
N LYS A 87 -7.69 6.26 -11.90
CA LYS A 87 -9.11 6.53 -12.15
C LYS A 87 -10.02 5.39 -11.70
N ARG A 88 -9.46 4.20 -11.44
CA ARG A 88 -10.19 3.01 -10.97
C ARG A 88 -10.10 2.89 -9.45
N ASN A 89 -11.04 2.18 -8.84
CA ASN A 89 -10.97 1.84 -7.42
C ASN A 89 -10.06 0.61 -7.22
N LEU A 90 -8.75 0.85 -7.21
CA LEU A 90 -7.74 -0.20 -7.08
C LEU A 90 -7.87 -0.99 -5.76
N VAL A 91 -8.40 -0.36 -4.70
CA VAL A 91 -8.66 -1.01 -3.42
C VAL A 91 -9.74 -2.08 -3.56
N ALA A 92 -10.82 -1.79 -4.28
CA ALA A 92 -11.89 -2.76 -4.53
C ALA A 92 -11.41 -3.96 -5.36
N GLU A 93 -10.44 -3.74 -6.26
CA GLU A 93 -9.84 -4.79 -7.08
C GLU A 93 -8.99 -5.75 -6.26
N CYS A 94 -8.26 -5.23 -5.26
CA CYS A 94 -7.28 -6.02 -4.50
C CYS A 94 -7.78 -6.56 -3.16
N SER A 95 -8.82 -5.96 -2.57
CA SER A 95 -9.43 -6.42 -1.32
C SER A 95 -10.00 -7.83 -1.43
N ILE A 96 -9.87 -8.60 -0.35
CA ILE A 96 -10.62 -9.85 -0.13
C ILE A 96 -12.12 -9.64 -0.33
N LYS A 97 -12.81 -10.72 -0.72
CA LYS A 97 -14.26 -10.73 -0.97
C LYS A 97 -15.06 -11.20 0.24
N GLU A 98 -14.51 -12.16 0.99
CA GLU A 98 -15.14 -12.75 2.17
C GLU A 98 -14.23 -12.62 3.39
N PRO A 99 -14.80 -12.32 4.59
CA PRO A 99 -14.03 -12.19 5.81
C PRO A 99 -13.19 -13.44 6.15
N MET A 100 -12.03 -13.22 6.76
CA MET A 100 -11.12 -14.28 7.19
C MET A 100 -10.68 -14.07 8.63
N VAL A 101 -10.55 -15.15 9.41
CA VAL A 101 -10.09 -15.09 10.80
C VAL A 101 -8.71 -15.73 10.92
N PHE A 102 -7.78 -15.04 11.56
CA PHE A 102 -6.45 -15.51 11.90
C PHE A 102 -6.27 -15.52 13.42
N ASN A 103 -5.67 -16.60 13.93
CA ASN A 103 -5.47 -16.79 15.37
C ASN A 103 -6.79 -16.65 16.17
N ALA A 104 -7.78 -17.49 15.87
CA ALA A 104 -9.16 -17.36 16.36
C ALA A 104 -9.32 -17.30 17.89
N ASN A 105 -8.37 -17.88 18.63
CA ASN A 105 -8.33 -17.89 20.10
C ASN A 105 -7.43 -16.78 20.68
N GLY A 106 -6.88 -15.92 19.83
CA GLY A 106 -5.99 -14.83 20.22
C GLY A 106 -6.72 -13.65 20.86
N SER A 107 -5.93 -12.79 21.50
CA SER A 107 -6.39 -11.55 22.12
C SER A 107 -5.26 -10.50 22.08
N PRO A 108 -5.56 -9.22 21.86
CA PRO A 108 -6.88 -8.62 21.61
C PRO A 108 -7.47 -9.03 20.25
N ARG A 109 -8.77 -8.80 20.04
CA ARG A 109 -9.46 -8.99 18.76
C ARG A 109 -9.35 -7.73 17.90
N ILE A 110 -8.63 -7.82 16.80
CA ILE A 110 -8.39 -6.72 15.86
C ILE A 110 -9.24 -6.94 14.61
N CYS A 111 -10.11 -5.98 14.28
CA CYS A 111 -10.75 -5.91 12.98
C CYS A 111 -9.79 -5.23 12.00
N ALA A 112 -9.39 -5.92 10.93
CA ALA A 112 -8.47 -5.41 9.93
C ALA A 112 -9.21 -5.18 8.61
N ILE A 113 -9.33 -3.93 8.17
CA ILE A 113 -9.89 -3.59 6.87
C ILE A 113 -8.84 -3.85 5.79
N ASP A 114 -9.16 -4.71 4.83
CA ASP A 114 -8.28 -5.02 3.71
C ASP A 114 -8.41 -3.98 2.60
N CYS A 115 -7.53 -2.99 2.60
CA CYS A 115 -7.39 -2.03 1.51
C CYS A 115 -6.36 -2.47 0.45
N GLY A 116 -5.89 -3.72 0.47
CA GLY A 116 -4.72 -4.19 -0.27
C GLY A 116 -3.57 -4.59 0.63
N LEU A 117 -3.89 -5.28 1.71
CA LEU A 117 -3.03 -5.62 2.83
C LEU A 117 -1.84 -6.49 2.40
N LYS A 118 -0.65 -6.11 2.88
CA LYS A 118 0.52 -6.98 2.89
C LYS A 118 0.43 -7.99 4.04
N LEU A 119 0.57 -9.27 3.73
CA LEU A 119 0.38 -10.37 4.68
C LEU A 119 1.26 -10.26 5.94
N ASN A 120 2.43 -9.62 5.88
CA ASN A 120 3.25 -9.45 7.06
C ASN A 120 2.59 -8.61 8.16
N GLN A 121 1.63 -7.74 7.84
CA GLN A 121 0.86 -7.01 8.86
C GLN A 121 0.06 -7.97 9.75
N ILE A 122 -0.63 -8.94 9.15
CA ILE A 122 -1.32 -10.00 9.89
C ILE A 122 -0.33 -10.84 10.69
N ARG A 123 0.80 -11.22 10.08
CA ARG A 123 1.85 -12.00 10.78
C ARG A 123 2.36 -11.25 12.02
N CYS A 124 2.59 -9.95 11.93
CA CYS A 124 3.03 -9.12 13.05
C CYS A 124 2.01 -9.10 14.20
N PHE A 125 0.71 -8.95 13.90
CA PHE A 125 -0.34 -9.01 14.94
C PHE A 125 -0.47 -10.39 15.57
N VAL A 126 -0.55 -11.44 14.75
CA VAL A 126 -0.68 -12.83 15.23
C VAL A 126 0.52 -13.23 16.08
N SER A 127 1.75 -12.83 15.70
CA SER A 127 2.95 -13.11 16.49
C SER A 127 2.96 -12.45 17.87
N ARG A 128 2.13 -11.42 18.08
CA ARG A 128 1.93 -10.73 19.36
C ARG A 128 0.72 -11.26 20.13
N GLY A 129 0.13 -12.37 19.67
CA GLY A 129 -1.00 -13.03 20.33
C GLY A 129 -2.39 -12.55 19.90
N ALA A 130 -2.47 -11.51 19.07
CA ALA A 130 -3.76 -10.95 18.65
C ALA A 130 -4.55 -11.89 17.74
N ARG A 131 -5.88 -11.87 17.87
CA ARG A 131 -6.80 -12.39 16.85
C ARG A 131 -6.99 -11.32 15.80
N VAL A 132 -6.93 -11.69 14.52
CA VAL A 132 -7.16 -10.75 13.41
C VAL A 132 -8.33 -11.23 12.57
N ASP A 133 -9.39 -10.43 12.55
CA ASP A 133 -10.53 -10.60 11.67
C ASP A 133 -10.36 -9.66 10.46
N LEU A 134 -9.88 -10.22 9.35
CA LEU A 134 -9.68 -9.50 8.09
C LEU A 134 -11.02 -9.37 7.38
N VAL A 135 -11.41 -8.15 7.02
CA VAL A 135 -12.69 -7.84 6.37
C VAL A 135 -12.48 -7.06 5.07
N PRO A 136 -13.40 -7.14 4.09
CA PRO A 136 -13.32 -6.34 2.85
C PRO A 136 -13.25 -4.83 3.09
N TRP A 137 -12.68 -4.09 2.14
CA TRP A 137 -12.52 -2.63 2.21
C TRP A 137 -13.81 -1.85 2.51
N ASN A 138 -14.97 -2.35 2.05
CA ASN A 138 -16.29 -1.75 2.21
C ASN A 138 -17.15 -2.43 3.31
N HIS A 139 -16.53 -3.20 4.19
CA HIS A 139 -17.24 -3.89 5.26
C HIS A 139 -17.92 -2.91 6.23
N GLN A 140 -19.18 -3.18 6.57
CA GLN A 140 -19.88 -2.44 7.61
C GLN A 140 -19.35 -2.89 8.97
N LEU A 141 -18.62 -2.00 9.66
CA LEU A 141 -17.98 -2.36 10.93
C LEU A 141 -19.04 -2.60 12.02
N ASP A 142 -18.69 -3.42 13.01
CA ASP A 142 -19.45 -3.55 14.26
C ASP A 142 -18.48 -3.40 15.42
N GLU A 143 -18.55 -2.25 16.11
CA GLU A 143 -17.62 -1.88 17.18
C GLU A 143 -17.77 -2.72 18.44
N SER A 144 -18.89 -3.43 18.59
CA SER A 144 -19.06 -4.41 19.67
C SER A 144 -18.24 -5.68 19.44
N SER A 145 -17.83 -5.92 18.18
CA SER A 145 -17.17 -7.15 17.77
C SER A 145 -15.64 -7.11 17.86
N PHE A 146 -14.99 -5.98 18.10
CA PHE A 146 -13.53 -5.89 18.15
C PHE A 146 -13.01 -4.97 19.25
N ASP A 147 -11.77 -5.18 19.66
CA ASP A 147 -11.06 -4.39 20.67
C ASP A 147 -10.27 -3.25 20.03
N GLY A 148 -9.82 -3.40 18.79
CA GLY A 148 -9.13 -2.36 18.02
C GLY A 148 -9.38 -2.48 16.52
N LEU A 149 -9.24 -1.34 15.82
CA LEU A 149 -9.41 -1.25 14.37
C LEU A 149 -8.05 -1.06 13.70
N PHE A 150 -7.78 -1.85 12.68
CA PHE A 150 -6.61 -1.74 11.83
C PHE A 150 -7.02 -1.44 10.39
N ILE A 151 -6.37 -0.47 9.75
CA ILE A 151 -6.61 -0.10 8.36
C ILE A 151 -5.31 -0.34 7.59
N SER A 152 -5.34 -1.28 6.65
CA SER A 152 -4.13 -1.76 5.99
C SER A 152 -3.56 -0.76 4.98
N ASN A 153 -2.39 -1.10 4.43
CA ASN A 153 -1.89 -0.44 3.23
C ASN A 153 -2.77 -0.75 2.02
N GLY A 154 -2.58 0.00 0.93
CA GLY A 154 -3.28 -0.25 -0.31
C GLY A 154 -2.77 0.57 -1.49
N PRO A 155 -3.24 0.25 -2.71
CA PRO A 155 -2.98 1.05 -3.90
C PRO A 155 -3.98 2.20 -4.05
N GLY A 156 -3.66 3.13 -4.96
CA GLY A 156 -4.62 4.13 -5.43
C GLY A 156 -4.74 5.38 -4.57
N ASP A 157 -5.84 6.10 -4.78
CA ASP A 157 -6.15 7.39 -4.17
C ASP A 157 -7.14 7.18 -2.99
N PRO A 158 -6.85 7.68 -1.78
CA PRO A 158 -7.79 7.61 -0.65
C PRO A 158 -9.17 8.21 -0.96
N ALA A 159 -9.28 9.17 -1.90
CA ALA A 159 -10.55 9.77 -2.31
C ALA A 159 -11.52 8.75 -2.96
N ALA A 160 -11.02 7.60 -3.45
CA ALA A 160 -11.84 6.53 -4.00
C ALA A 160 -12.50 5.66 -2.91
N CYS A 161 -12.12 5.77 -1.64
CA CYS A 161 -12.54 4.88 -0.55
C CYS A 161 -13.54 5.54 0.42
N LYS A 162 -14.52 6.29 -0.11
CA LYS A 162 -15.50 7.05 0.71
C LYS A 162 -16.29 6.19 1.70
N GLU A 163 -16.65 4.97 1.30
CA GLU A 163 -17.36 4.02 2.17
C GLU A 163 -16.50 3.63 3.39
N THR A 164 -15.23 3.31 3.16
CA THR A 164 -14.27 3.00 4.23
C THR A 164 -14.07 4.19 5.17
N VAL A 165 -13.87 5.39 4.62
CA VAL A 165 -13.74 6.63 5.40
C VAL A 165 -14.97 6.85 6.29
N THR A 166 -16.17 6.63 5.76
CA THR A 166 -17.43 6.76 6.51
C THR A 166 -17.49 5.79 7.69
N GLN A 167 -17.03 4.55 7.52
CA GLN A 167 -16.95 3.58 8.62
C GLN A 167 -15.92 4.02 9.68
N ILE A 168 -14.74 4.48 9.26
CA ILE A 168 -13.69 4.97 10.17
C ILE A 168 -14.20 6.16 10.99
N GLN A 169 -14.89 7.11 10.36
CA GLN A 169 -15.52 8.26 11.03
C GLN A 169 -16.48 7.83 12.13
N ARG A 170 -17.27 6.77 11.90
CA ARG A 170 -18.21 6.27 12.91
C ARG A 170 -17.47 5.73 14.13
N VAL A 171 -16.40 4.95 13.93
CA VAL A 171 -15.59 4.39 15.02
C VAL A 171 -14.85 5.49 15.79
N LEU A 172 -14.32 6.49 15.08
CA LEU A 172 -13.66 7.65 15.69
C LEU A 172 -14.60 8.44 16.62
N ARG A 173 -15.83 8.72 16.17
CA ARG A 173 -16.82 9.48 16.97
C ARG A 173 -17.15 8.82 18.30
N ASN A 174 -17.06 7.50 18.39
CA ASN A 174 -17.32 6.80 19.64
C ASN A 174 -16.14 6.89 20.62
N GLY A 175 -14.91 7.14 20.14
CA GLY A 175 -13.73 7.43 20.97
C GLY A 175 -13.25 6.30 21.88
N LYS A 176 -13.76 5.07 21.72
CA LYS A 176 -13.54 3.96 22.67
C LYS A 176 -12.51 2.93 22.21
N LYS A 177 -12.15 2.92 20.93
CA LYS A 177 -11.35 1.86 20.31
C LYS A 177 -10.05 2.47 19.76
N PRO A 178 -8.87 1.88 20.02
CA PRO A 178 -7.64 2.27 19.34
C PRO A 178 -7.77 1.98 17.84
N ILE A 179 -7.28 2.91 17.03
CA ILE A 179 -7.27 2.81 15.57
C ILE A 179 -5.82 2.96 15.09
N PHE A 180 -5.38 2.06 14.21
CA PHE A 180 -4.05 2.10 13.62
C PHE A 180 -4.13 1.96 12.10
N GLY A 181 -3.64 2.96 11.37
CA GLY A 181 -3.58 2.96 9.90
C GLY A 181 -2.16 2.91 9.37
N ILE A 182 -1.91 2.13 8.31
CA ILE A 182 -0.60 2.05 7.64
C ILE A 182 -0.72 2.49 6.18
N CYS A 183 0.17 3.39 5.72
CA CYS A 183 0.23 3.85 4.33
C CYS A 183 -1.13 4.41 3.86
N LEU A 184 -1.86 3.72 2.98
CA LEU A 184 -3.22 4.11 2.62
C LEU A 184 -4.13 4.20 3.85
N GLY A 185 -4.01 3.29 4.82
CA GLY A 185 -4.79 3.35 6.06
C GLY A 185 -4.51 4.59 6.90
N HIS A 186 -3.29 5.11 6.89
CA HIS A 186 -2.96 6.40 7.49
C HIS A 186 -3.67 7.56 6.75
N GLN A 187 -3.66 7.55 5.42
CA GLN A 187 -4.34 8.55 4.59
C GLN A 187 -5.86 8.52 4.75
N LEU A 188 -6.46 7.33 4.87
CA LEU A 188 -7.89 7.16 5.11
C LEU A 188 -8.29 7.64 6.50
N LEU A 189 -7.46 7.38 7.52
CA LEU A 189 -7.65 7.89 8.87
C LEU A 189 -7.55 9.42 8.90
N ALA A 190 -6.54 10.00 8.25
CA ALA A 190 -6.40 11.45 8.12
C ALA A 190 -7.59 12.09 7.39
N THR A 191 -8.04 11.49 6.29
CA THR A 191 -9.25 11.93 5.57
C THR A 191 -10.50 11.85 6.46
N ALA A 192 -10.62 10.80 7.28
CA ALA A 192 -11.75 10.63 8.19
C ALA A 192 -11.85 11.75 9.23
N VAL A 193 -10.73 12.30 9.67
CA VAL A 193 -10.68 13.43 10.61
C VAL A 193 -10.75 14.80 9.92
N GLY A 194 -10.87 14.84 8.59
CA GLY A 194 -11.06 16.06 7.82
C GLY A 194 -9.81 16.61 7.11
N CYS A 195 -8.69 15.89 7.15
CA CYS A 195 -7.48 16.31 6.43
C CYS A 195 -7.66 16.18 4.91
N LYS A 196 -6.89 16.97 4.18
CA LYS A 196 -6.72 16.85 2.74
C LYS A 196 -5.56 15.91 2.41
N THR A 197 -5.67 15.24 1.28
CA THR A 197 -4.59 14.44 0.70
C THR A 197 -4.24 14.97 -0.68
N PHE A 198 -2.99 14.89 -1.08
CA PHE A 198 -2.53 15.34 -2.39
C PHE A 198 -1.65 14.29 -3.06
N LYS A 199 -1.66 14.29 -4.39
CA LYS A 199 -0.78 13.43 -5.20
C LYS A 199 0.62 14.02 -5.21
N MET A 200 1.60 13.24 -4.77
CA MET A 200 3.00 13.61 -4.79
C MET A 200 3.54 13.57 -6.23
N LYS A 201 4.61 14.34 -6.49
CA LYS A 201 5.23 14.40 -7.82
C LYS A 201 5.62 13.01 -8.33
N TYR A 202 6.42 12.28 -7.57
CA TYR A 202 6.87 10.92 -7.89
C TYR A 202 6.80 9.96 -6.71
N GLY A 203 6.20 10.38 -5.57
CA GLY A 203 5.98 9.58 -4.37
C GLY A 203 7.24 9.11 -3.64
N ASN A 204 7.02 8.53 -2.47
CA ASN A 204 8.08 7.93 -1.67
C ASN A 204 8.06 6.40 -1.86
N ARG A 205 9.12 5.87 -2.48
CA ARG A 205 9.25 4.46 -2.87
C ARG A 205 10.66 3.96 -2.64
N GLY A 206 10.87 3.22 -1.56
CA GLY A 206 12.19 2.70 -1.20
C GLY A 206 12.23 2.10 0.19
N HIS A 207 13.38 1.52 0.55
CA HIS A 207 13.63 0.90 1.86
C HIS A 207 14.57 1.74 2.74
N ASN A 208 14.88 2.96 2.32
CA ASN A 208 15.91 3.83 2.89
C ASN A 208 15.37 5.24 3.15
N LEU A 209 14.12 5.36 3.56
CA LEU A 209 13.44 6.65 3.69
C LEU A 209 13.48 7.09 5.17
N PRO A 210 14.16 8.21 5.49
CA PRO A 210 14.33 8.68 6.86
C PRO A 210 13.07 9.38 7.36
N CYS A 211 12.51 8.91 8.47
CA CYS A 211 11.38 9.55 9.16
C CYS A 211 11.82 10.01 10.55
N ILE A 212 11.57 11.27 10.87
CA ILE A 212 11.82 11.85 12.20
C ILE A 212 10.55 11.74 13.03
N HIS A 213 10.65 11.16 14.23
CA HIS A 213 9.56 11.08 15.20
C HIS A 213 9.43 12.38 15.98
N HIS A 214 8.26 13.01 15.92
CA HIS A 214 7.94 14.21 16.70
C HIS A 214 7.89 13.91 18.20
N GLY A 215 8.42 14.80 19.03
CA GLY A 215 8.53 14.60 20.49
C GLY A 215 9.81 13.88 20.96
N THR A 216 10.42 12.99 20.17
CA THR A 216 11.73 12.36 20.53
C THR A 216 12.90 12.82 19.68
N GLY A 217 12.65 13.33 18.47
CA GLY A 217 13.69 13.73 17.51
C GLY A 217 14.46 12.56 16.88
N ARG A 218 14.06 11.31 17.16
CA ARG A 218 14.74 10.12 16.64
C ARG A 218 14.44 9.94 15.15
N CYS A 219 15.48 9.62 14.38
CA CYS A 219 15.36 9.23 12.98
C CYS A 219 15.25 7.71 12.84
N PHE A 220 14.31 7.26 12.02
CA PHE A 220 14.13 5.85 11.67
C PHE A 220 14.23 5.67 10.16
N MET A 221 14.93 4.62 9.71
CA MET A 221 14.93 4.21 8.31
C MET A 221 13.69 3.36 8.04
N THR A 222 12.87 3.79 7.08
CA THR A 222 11.57 3.19 6.79
C THR A 222 11.49 2.65 5.37
N SER A 223 10.58 1.68 5.18
CA SER A 223 10.18 1.19 3.87
C SER A 223 8.85 1.83 3.50
N GLN A 224 8.84 2.64 2.45
CA GLN A 224 7.63 3.31 1.97
C GLN A 224 7.34 2.96 0.52
N ASN A 225 6.05 3.01 0.17
CA ASN A 225 5.57 2.86 -1.20
C ASN A 225 4.20 3.55 -1.33
N HIS A 226 4.20 4.88 -1.41
CA HIS A 226 2.98 5.67 -1.63
C HIS A 226 3.23 6.81 -2.62
N GLY A 227 2.16 7.15 -3.37
CA GLY A 227 2.15 8.27 -4.31
C GLY A 227 1.32 9.46 -3.85
N PHE A 228 0.70 9.36 -2.67
CA PHE A 228 -0.13 10.39 -2.05
C PHE A 228 0.41 10.67 -0.66
N ALA A 229 0.19 11.89 -0.17
CA ALA A 229 0.55 12.31 1.18
C ALA A 229 -0.59 13.10 1.82
N VAL A 230 -0.59 13.16 3.14
CA VAL A 230 -1.50 13.99 3.94
C VAL A 230 -0.93 15.40 4.01
N ASP A 231 -1.79 16.39 3.84
CA ASP A 231 -1.47 17.79 4.06
C ASP A 231 -1.52 18.09 5.56
N SER A 232 -0.36 18.22 6.20
CA SER A 232 -0.26 18.48 7.64
C SER A 232 -0.88 19.81 8.05
N ASP A 233 -0.96 20.79 7.16
CA ASP A 233 -1.55 22.10 7.45
C ASP A 233 -3.09 22.02 7.54
N SER A 234 -3.66 20.90 7.12
CA SER A 234 -5.10 20.61 7.20
C SER A 234 -5.50 19.79 8.43
N LEU A 235 -4.56 19.48 9.33
CA LEU A 235 -4.85 18.76 10.58
C LEU A 235 -5.74 19.61 11.51
N PRO A 236 -6.82 19.04 12.07
CA PRO A 236 -7.60 19.69 13.12
C PRO A 236 -6.78 19.86 14.41
N GLU A 237 -7.18 20.80 15.27
CA GLU A 237 -6.44 21.16 16.50
C GLU A 237 -6.21 19.98 17.48
N GLU A 238 -7.07 18.96 17.48
CA GLU A 238 -6.93 17.78 18.34
C GLU A 238 -5.98 16.70 17.75
N TRP A 239 -5.36 16.96 16.60
CA TRP A 239 -4.48 16.03 15.91
C TRP A 239 -3.09 16.64 15.71
N GLU A 240 -2.07 15.79 15.83
CA GLU A 240 -0.68 16.20 15.60
C GLU A 240 0.05 15.25 14.64
N PRO A 241 1.03 15.75 13.87
CA PRO A 241 1.94 14.89 13.12
C PRO A 241 2.77 14.01 14.05
N LEU A 242 2.85 12.70 13.77
CA LEU A 242 3.71 11.78 14.53
C LEU A 242 5.10 11.63 13.89
N PHE A 243 5.16 11.49 12.56
CA PHE A 243 6.42 11.49 11.83
C PHE A 243 6.43 12.50 10.67
N THR A 244 7.63 12.89 10.28
CA THR A 244 7.91 13.69 9.09
C THR A 244 9.09 13.10 8.34
N ASN A 245 8.98 13.02 7.02
CA ASN A 245 10.06 12.61 6.14
C ASN A 245 11.19 13.64 6.16
N ALA A 246 12.42 13.23 6.45
CA ALA A 246 13.56 14.15 6.56
C ALA A 246 14.07 14.65 5.20
N ASN A 247 13.70 14.01 4.08
CA ASN A 247 14.17 14.41 2.74
C ASN A 247 13.30 15.51 2.11
N ASP A 248 11.99 15.48 2.33
CA ASP A 248 11.02 16.33 1.63
C ASP A 248 9.95 16.97 2.54
N ASN A 249 10.04 16.74 3.85
CA ASN A 249 9.14 17.27 4.88
C ASN A 249 7.67 16.84 4.75
N THR A 250 7.36 15.79 3.98
CA THR A 250 5.98 15.27 3.95
C THR A 250 5.61 14.55 5.24
N ASN A 251 4.32 14.54 5.57
CA ASN A 251 3.78 13.80 6.71
C ASN A 251 3.92 12.28 6.52
N GLU A 252 4.24 11.58 7.61
CA GLU A 252 4.48 10.13 7.67
C GLU A 252 3.85 9.49 8.92
#